data_AF-A0A136LR54-F1
#
_entry.id   AF-A0A136LR54-F1
#
_cell.length_a   1.000
_cell.length_b   1.000
_cell.length_c   1.000
_cell.angle_alpha   90.00
_cell.angle_beta   90.00
_cell.angle_gamma   90.00
#
_symmetry.space_group_name_H-M   'P 1'
#
loop_
_entity.id
_entity.type
_entity.pdbx_description
1 polymer ?
#
loop_
_entity_poly.entity_id
_entity_poly.type
_entity_poly.pdbx_seq_one_letter_code
_entity_poly.pdbx_strand_id
1 'polypeptide(L)'
;MMQRLTIERTLTIVLFILIFAIAARIPVDTDTWWHLRSGETILQSGFIYTDPFSFTMQGQAWIDHSWGAQVIMSLFWNVGGYLGLTIYMAGLATAGMIFVWLACTGNGYLRAFAIVLGAAAAAVFWSPRPQMISFFLSAVILYLLLDFQRGKRDRLWFIPVIMAIWGNLHAGFSIGLILMAALIAGETMGNLFAPNREPKVSWRGVRKLCLIFVVSLAAICINPYGLQMLTVPFQTVGIGALQNFIQEWNSPNFHERQMLPFLALLFLTFGAAGASARRLTWTDFLLYSGTAYLALNAGRNVALFAIAVTPMLTHYANSVLEERSWVLRPQRRVTRMMAIANVAIIVLVGLGAAVKVLAVMTPQSVREALALTLPVAAVEHLNSERPPENLFNSYNWGGYLTYFAQDYPVFVDGRTDLYGDSFLTSAYLNTALGGEDYAAVLDQYGINTLLIETGSGLANALKASPDWEVTYEDDMASVIVRRTPLVGQGEADG
;
A
#
# COMPACT_ATOMS: atom_id res chain seq x y z
N MET A 1 24.68 -17.46 25.90
CA MET A 1 23.71 -16.70 25.06
C MET A 1 23.40 -15.31 25.64
N MET A 2 23.09 -15.18 26.94
CA MET A 2 22.72 -13.90 27.59
C MET A 2 23.78 -12.77 27.56
N GLN A 3 25.07 -13.07 27.64
CA GLN A 3 26.14 -12.06 27.59
C GLN A 3 26.29 -11.34 26.23
N ARG A 4 25.52 -11.76 25.21
CA ARG A 4 25.49 -11.17 23.87
C ARG A 4 24.33 -10.17 23.66
N LEU A 5 23.45 -9.97 24.65
CA LEU A 5 22.34 -8.99 24.60
C LEU A 5 22.81 -7.61 25.08
N THR A 6 23.50 -6.88 24.21
CA THR A 6 23.82 -5.47 24.46
C THR A 6 22.55 -4.61 24.44
N ILE A 7 22.60 -3.44 25.08
CA ILE A 7 21.49 -2.46 25.06
C ILE A 7 21.04 -2.17 23.63
N GLU A 8 21.99 -2.02 22.70
CA GLU A 8 21.71 -1.76 21.28
C GLU A 8 20.95 -2.91 20.59
N ARG A 9 21.28 -4.18 20.93
CA ARG A 9 20.55 -5.34 20.40
C ARG A 9 19.17 -5.44 20.99
N THR A 10 19.03 -5.20 22.29
CA THR A 10 17.73 -5.14 22.96
C THR A 10 16.86 -4.04 22.38
N LEU A 11 17.39 -2.83 22.18
CA LEU A 11 16.71 -1.73 21.50
C LEU A 11 16.22 -2.14 20.10
N THR A 12 17.08 -2.78 19.32
CA THR A 12 16.73 -3.22 17.95
C THR A 12 15.59 -4.25 17.98
N ILE A 13 15.65 -5.23 18.87
CA ILE A 13 14.60 -6.25 19.02
C ILE A 13 13.28 -5.61 19.46
N VAL A 14 13.33 -4.78 20.50
CA VAL A 14 12.16 -4.06 21.03
C VAL A 14 11.54 -3.16 19.95
N LEU A 15 12.36 -2.43 19.19
CA LEU A 15 11.91 -1.57 18.09
C LEU A 15 11.07 -2.36 17.08
N PHE A 16 11.54 -3.52 16.61
CA PHE A 16 10.80 -4.29 15.62
C PHE A 16 9.58 -5.01 16.19
N ILE A 17 9.59 -5.41 17.47
CA ILE A 17 8.38 -5.88 18.15
C ILE A 17 7.33 -4.76 18.18
N LEU A 18 7.72 -3.53 18.50
CA LEU A 18 6.81 -2.38 18.55
C LEU A 18 6.31 -1.99 17.16
N ILE A 19 7.15 -2.00 16.13
CA ILE A 19 6.72 -1.78 14.74
C ILE A 19 5.69 -2.83 14.33
N PHE A 20 5.95 -4.10 14.63
CA PHE A 20 4.99 -5.17 14.36
C PHE A 20 3.66 -4.93 15.09
N ALA A 21 3.70 -4.58 16.37
CA ALA A 21 2.51 -4.31 17.18
C ALA A 21 1.71 -3.10 16.67
N ILE A 22 2.37 -2.04 16.18
CA ILE A 22 1.73 -0.85 15.60
C ILE A 22 1.13 -1.17 14.23
N ALA A 23 1.84 -1.98 13.43
CA ALA A 23 1.35 -2.42 12.13
C ALA A 23 0.21 -3.43 12.27
N ALA A 24 0.14 -4.23 13.32
CA ALA A 24 -0.94 -5.19 13.55
C ALA A 24 -2.25 -4.48 13.94
N ARG A 25 -3.04 -4.05 12.94
CA ARG A 25 -4.33 -3.35 13.08
C ARG A 25 -5.45 -4.15 12.44
N ILE A 26 -6.69 -3.88 12.84
CA ILE A 26 -7.89 -4.48 12.23
C ILE A 26 -7.94 -4.05 10.75
N PRO A 27 -8.14 -4.99 9.81
CA PRO A 27 -8.20 -4.69 8.39
C PRO A 27 -9.56 -4.05 8.05
N VAL A 28 -9.63 -2.72 8.09
CA VAL A 28 -10.87 -1.93 7.82
C VAL A 28 -10.92 -1.32 6.42
N ASP A 29 -9.99 -1.76 5.57
CA ASP A 29 -9.78 -1.22 4.25
C ASP A 29 -10.82 -1.74 3.25
N THR A 30 -11.32 -0.85 2.39
CA THR A 30 -12.42 -1.09 1.46
C THR A 30 -12.10 -2.05 0.32
N ASP A 31 -10.87 -1.99 -0.20
CA ASP A 31 -10.45 -2.76 -1.38
C ASP A 31 -9.91 -4.14 -1.03
N THR A 32 -9.59 -4.38 0.24
CA THR A 32 -9.08 -5.67 0.71
C THR A 32 -9.99 -6.84 0.28
N TRP A 33 -11.29 -6.61 0.27
CA TRP A 33 -12.30 -7.65 0.10
C TRP A 33 -12.42 -8.17 -1.33
N TRP A 34 -12.35 -7.32 -2.36
CA TRP A 34 -12.34 -7.81 -3.74
C TRP A 34 -11.03 -8.54 -4.06
N HIS A 35 -9.90 -8.13 -3.46
CA HIS A 35 -8.65 -8.89 -3.58
C HIS A 35 -8.77 -10.31 -3.01
N LEU A 36 -9.42 -10.48 -1.85
CA LEU A 36 -9.66 -11.80 -1.28
C LEU A 36 -10.57 -12.63 -2.17
N ARG A 37 -11.63 -12.02 -2.71
CA ARG A 37 -12.54 -12.68 -3.63
C ARG A 37 -11.82 -13.14 -4.89
N SER A 38 -11.03 -12.28 -5.52
CA SER A 38 -10.20 -12.63 -6.68
C SER A 38 -9.25 -13.78 -6.38
N GLY A 39 -8.56 -13.76 -5.24
CA GLY A 39 -7.66 -14.84 -4.84
C GLY A 39 -8.38 -16.18 -4.61
N GLU A 40 -9.58 -16.17 -4.04
CA GLU A 40 -10.44 -17.35 -3.90
C GLU A 40 -10.91 -17.87 -5.27
N THR A 41 -11.36 -16.98 -6.15
CA THR A 41 -11.75 -17.34 -7.53
C THR A 41 -10.57 -17.94 -8.30
N ILE A 42 -9.35 -17.41 -8.14
CA ILE A 42 -8.15 -17.96 -8.78
C ILE A 42 -7.85 -19.37 -8.28
N LEU A 43 -7.95 -19.60 -6.97
CA LEU A 43 -7.75 -20.93 -6.37
C LEU A 43 -8.79 -21.95 -6.85
N GLN A 44 -10.02 -21.52 -7.17
CA GLN A 44 -11.11 -22.38 -7.58
C GLN A 44 -11.16 -22.63 -9.10
N SER A 45 -10.90 -21.60 -9.91
CA SER A 45 -11.22 -21.57 -11.34
C SER A 45 -10.04 -21.19 -12.25
N GLY A 46 -8.88 -20.82 -11.69
CA GLY A 46 -7.70 -20.40 -12.44
C GLY A 46 -7.65 -18.89 -12.69
N PHE A 47 -6.70 -18.45 -13.53
CA PHE A 47 -6.45 -17.02 -13.78
C PHE A 47 -7.67 -16.30 -14.34
N ILE A 48 -7.89 -15.07 -13.87
CA ILE A 48 -8.99 -14.20 -14.29
C ILE A 48 -8.52 -13.36 -15.48
N TYR A 49 -9.24 -13.43 -16.60
CA TYR A 49 -8.94 -12.63 -17.81
C TYR A 49 -10.04 -11.62 -18.14
N THR A 50 -11.23 -11.81 -17.59
CA THR A 50 -12.39 -10.96 -17.77
C THR A 50 -13.06 -10.70 -16.43
N ASP A 51 -13.74 -9.58 -16.28
CA ASP A 51 -14.42 -9.24 -15.03
C ASP A 51 -15.53 -10.24 -14.66
N PRO A 52 -15.44 -10.88 -13.48
CA PRO A 52 -16.47 -11.80 -13.00
C PRO A 52 -17.38 -11.22 -11.91
N PHE A 53 -17.18 -9.97 -11.45
CA PHE A 53 -17.84 -9.46 -10.25
C PHE A 53 -18.83 -8.33 -10.48
N SER A 54 -18.63 -7.50 -11.51
CA SER A 54 -19.56 -6.42 -11.82
C SER A 54 -20.48 -6.83 -12.96
N PHE A 55 -21.72 -6.36 -12.93
CA PHE A 55 -22.63 -6.52 -14.07
C PHE A 55 -22.44 -5.42 -15.12
N THR A 56 -21.87 -4.27 -14.74
CA THR A 56 -21.63 -3.13 -15.64
C THR A 56 -20.42 -3.33 -16.54
N MET A 57 -19.44 -4.12 -16.10
CA MET A 57 -18.25 -4.50 -16.88
C MET A 57 -18.17 -6.01 -17.11
N GLN A 58 -19.28 -6.74 -16.97
CA GLN A 58 -19.28 -8.20 -17.11
C GLN A 58 -18.65 -8.64 -18.43
N GLY A 59 -17.67 -9.55 -18.36
CA GLY A 59 -16.97 -10.06 -19.53
C GLY A 59 -15.94 -9.11 -20.16
N GLN A 60 -15.81 -7.87 -19.68
CA GLN A 60 -14.75 -6.96 -20.12
C GLN A 60 -13.38 -7.49 -19.71
N ALA A 61 -12.37 -7.28 -20.56
CA ALA A 61 -11.02 -7.74 -20.30
C ALA A 61 -10.43 -7.05 -19.06
N TRP A 62 -9.83 -7.84 -18.17
CA TRP A 62 -9.19 -7.34 -16.96
C TRP A 62 -7.80 -7.94 -16.77
N ILE A 63 -6.80 -7.07 -16.58
CA ILE A 63 -5.44 -7.48 -16.24
C ILE A 63 -5.32 -7.48 -14.71
N ASP A 64 -5.48 -8.66 -14.10
CA ASP A 64 -5.23 -8.82 -12.67
C ASP A 64 -3.73 -8.84 -12.38
N HIS A 65 -3.16 -7.63 -12.31
CA HIS A 65 -1.77 -7.37 -12.04
C HIS A 65 -1.33 -7.73 -10.60
N SER A 66 -2.25 -8.23 -9.77
CA SER A 66 -2.00 -8.57 -8.36
C SER A 66 -2.39 -10.02 -8.02
N TRP A 67 -2.69 -10.87 -9.01
CA TRP A 67 -3.20 -12.23 -8.82
C TRP A 67 -2.43 -13.04 -7.75
N GLY A 68 -1.10 -12.99 -7.76
CA GLY A 68 -0.27 -13.78 -6.86
C GLY A 68 -0.33 -13.27 -5.42
N ALA A 69 -0.44 -11.95 -5.23
CA ALA A 69 -0.63 -11.36 -3.91
C ALA A 69 -2.01 -11.67 -3.35
N GLN A 70 -3.04 -11.63 -4.21
CA GLN A 70 -4.40 -11.99 -3.85
C GLN A 70 -4.49 -13.44 -3.38
N VAL A 71 -3.88 -14.39 -4.10
CA VAL A 71 -3.78 -15.79 -3.67
C VAL A 71 -3.10 -15.90 -2.29
N ILE A 72 -1.98 -15.21 -2.09
CA ILE A 72 -1.29 -15.20 -0.78
C ILE A 72 -2.23 -14.65 0.31
N MET A 73 -2.90 -13.53 0.05
CA MET A 73 -3.83 -12.91 1.00
C MET A 73 -4.99 -13.87 1.35
N SER A 74 -5.60 -14.52 0.36
CA SER A 74 -6.67 -15.51 0.57
C SER A 74 -6.18 -16.71 1.39
N LEU A 75 -4.92 -17.15 1.23
CA LEU A 75 -4.35 -18.20 2.08
C LEU A 75 -4.20 -17.76 3.54
N PHE A 76 -3.75 -16.53 3.80
CA PHE A 76 -3.71 -15.98 5.16
C PHE A 76 -5.12 -15.84 5.76
N TRP A 77 -6.08 -15.40 4.95
CA TRP A 77 -7.48 -15.29 5.33
C TRP A 77 -8.10 -16.65 5.68
N ASN A 78 -7.91 -17.66 4.83
CA ASN A 78 -8.47 -19.00 5.04
C ASN A 78 -7.93 -19.69 6.30
N VAL A 79 -6.69 -19.39 6.70
CA VAL A 79 -6.06 -19.99 7.90
C VAL A 79 -6.39 -19.21 9.18
N GLY A 80 -6.40 -17.88 9.13
CA GLY A 80 -6.43 -17.04 10.33
C GLY A 80 -7.46 -15.92 10.33
N GLY A 81 -8.31 -15.82 9.30
CA GLY A 81 -9.28 -14.74 9.11
C GLY A 81 -8.62 -13.36 9.26
N TYR A 82 -9.25 -12.50 10.07
CA TYR A 82 -8.77 -11.16 10.40
C TYR A 82 -7.37 -11.15 11.01
N LEU A 83 -7.05 -12.11 11.88
CA LEU A 83 -5.72 -12.23 12.47
C LEU A 83 -4.68 -12.62 11.40
N GLY A 84 -5.05 -13.49 10.45
CA GLY A 84 -4.20 -13.87 9.33
C GLY A 84 -3.79 -12.66 8.48
N LEU A 85 -4.75 -11.82 8.08
CA LEU A 85 -4.47 -10.59 7.32
C LEU A 85 -3.67 -9.56 8.12
N THR A 86 -3.97 -9.45 9.41
CA THR A 86 -3.22 -8.59 10.34
C THR A 86 -1.75 -9.02 10.41
N ILE A 87 -1.47 -10.32 10.51
CA ILE A 87 -0.11 -10.88 10.52
C ILE A 87 0.57 -10.67 9.17
N TYR A 88 -0.13 -10.88 8.06
CA TYR A 88 0.38 -10.63 6.70
C TYR A 88 0.88 -9.18 6.57
N MET A 89 0.03 -8.20 6.89
CA MET A 89 0.37 -6.79 6.77
C MET A 89 1.48 -6.38 7.75
N ALA A 90 1.36 -6.76 9.02
CA ALA A 90 2.36 -6.43 10.05
C ALA A 90 3.72 -7.07 9.77
N GLY A 91 3.72 -8.30 9.25
CA GLY A 91 4.92 -9.01 8.82
C GLY A 91 5.63 -8.29 7.69
N LEU A 92 4.92 -7.90 6.64
CA LEU A 92 5.49 -7.17 5.49
C LEU A 92 5.99 -5.77 5.87
N ALA A 93 5.23 -5.03 6.69
CA ALA A 93 5.65 -3.72 7.20
C ALA A 93 6.94 -3.82 8.03
N THR A 94 6.98 -4.76 8.96
CA THR A 94 8.16 -4.99 9.82
C THR A 94 9.36 -5.46 8.99
N ALA A 95 9.16 -6.42 8.07
CA ALA A 95 10.20 -6.90 7.18
C ALA A 95 10.77 -5.79 6.29
N GLY A 96 9.91 -4.94 5.72
CA GLY A 96 10.33 -3.78 4.94
C GLY A 96 11.19 -2.84 5.77
N MET A 97 10.74 -2.49 6.98
CA MET A 97 11.52 -1.64 7.89
C MET A 97 12.83 -2.27 8.36
N ILE A 98 12.92 -3.61 8.44
CA ILE A 98 14.20 -4.30 8.70
C ILE A 98 15.18 -4.05 7.55
N PHE A 99 14.74 -4.14 6.29
CA PHE A 99 15.61 -3.83 5.15
C PHE A 99 16.01 -2.35 5.10
N VAL A 100 15.11 -1.43 5.45
CA VAL A 100 15.46 -0.01 5.61
C VAL A 100 16.51 0.17 6.72
N TRP A 101 16.36 -0.52 7.86
CA TRP A 101 17.35 -0.51 8.95
C TRP A 101 18.70 -1.04 8.50
N LEU A 102 18.74 -2.12 7.71
CA LEU A 102 19.99 -2.66 7.16
C LEU A 102 20.68 -1.68 6.18
N ALA A 103 19.90 -0.85 5.49
CA ALA A 103 20.41 0.22 4.64
C ALA A 103 20.86 1.47 5.43
N CYS A 104 20.47 1.62 6.70
CA CYS A 104 20.91 2.75 7.52
C CYS A 104 22.39 2.62 7.98
N THR A 105 23.03 3.75 8.27
CA THR A 105 24.40 3.84 8.79
C THR A 105 24.46 4.48 10.19
N GLY A 106 25.62 4.43 10.84
CA GLY A 106 25.80 4.97 12.18
C GLY A 106 25.45 3.99 13.30
N ASN A 107 25.42 4.49 14.54
CA ASN A 107 25.11 3.68 15.72
C ASN A 107 23.61 3.30 15.79
N GLY A 108 23.27 2.28 16.58
CA GLY A 108 21.90 1.78 16.69
C GLY A 108 20.89 2.78 17.24
N TYR A 109 21.30 3.81 18.00
CA TYR A 109 20.37 4.84 18.50
C TYR A 109 19.90 5.78 17.39
N LEU A 110 20.83 6.27 16.56
CA LEU A 110 20.49 7.09 15.39
C LEU A 110 19.62 6.31 14.40
N ARG A 111 19.99 5.04 14.15
CA ARG A 111 19.21 4.15 13.29
C ARG A 111 17.81 3.92 13.85
N ALA A 112 17.69 3.73 15.17
CA ALA A 112 16.38 3.53 15.82
C ALA A 112 15.51 4.78 15.70
N PHE A 113 16.06 5.96 15.97
CA PHE A 113 15.35 7.23 15.79
C PHE A 113 14.85 7.40 14.34
N ALA A 114 15.73 7.20 13.36
CA ALA A 114 15.36 7.34 11.96
C ALA A 114 14.31 6.30 11.53
N ILE A 115 14.40 5.07 12.04
CA ILE A 115 13.44 4.00 11.72
C ILE A 115 12.09 4.24 12.40
N VAL A 116 12.03 4.76 13.62
CA VAL A 116 10.77 5.19 14.23
C VAL A 116 10.11 6.27 13.36
N LEU A 117 10.88 7.27 12.93
CA LEU A 117 10.38 8.35 12.09
C LEU A 117 9.92 7.86 10.71
N GLY A 118 10.73 7.04 10.04
CA GLY A 118 10.40 6.43 8.75
C GLY A 118 9.20 5.48 8.82
N ALA A 119 9.12 4.64 9.86
CA ALA A 119 7.98 3.77 10.09
C ALA A 119 6.71 4.59 10.34
N ALA A 120 6.77 5.64 11.17
CA ALA A 120 5.63 6.50 11.43
C ALA A 120 5.13 7.23 10.17
N ALA A 121 6.04 7.68 9.30
CA ALA A 121 5.67 8.28 8.01
C ALA A 121 5.03 7.24 7.06
N ALA A 122 5.59 6.03 6.98
CA ALA A 122 5.07 4.97 6.12
C ALA A 122 3.73 4.38 6.62
N ALA A 123 3.52 4.34 7.94
CA ALA A 123 2.39 3.66 8.58
C ALA A 123 1.01 4.29 8.31
N VAL A 124 0.97 5.47 7.67
CA VAL A 124 -0.26 6.11 7.21
C VAL A 124 -0.91 5.32 6.07
N PHE A 125 -0.11 4.62 5.26
CA PHE A 125 -0.57 3.86 4.10
C PHE A 125 -0.37 2.34 4.25
N TRP A 126 -0.14 1.85 5.47
CA TRP A 126 -0.13 0.41 5.73
C TRP A 126 -1.57 -0.10 5.79
N SER A 127 -1.96 -0.81 4.73
CA SER A 127 -3.24 -1.50 4.62
C SER A 127 -3.00 -2.94 4.11
N PRO A 128 -3.93 -3.88 4.38
CA PRO A 128 -3.81 -5.28 3.99
C PRO A 128 -4.18 -5.46 2.52
N ARG A 129 -3.46 -4.74 1.64
CA ARG A 129 -3.58 -4.77 0.19
C ARG A 129 -2.29 -5.32 -0.45
N PRO A 130 -2.32 -5.76 -1.72
CA PRO A 130 -1.13 -6.17 -2.48
C PRO A 130 0.01 -5.15 -2.49
N GLN A 131 -0.29 -3.85 -2.36
CA GLN A 131 0.73 -2.80 -2.25
C GLN A 131 1.72 -3.00 -1.10
N MET A 132 1.32 -3.71 -0.03
CA MET A 132 2.19 -3.97 1.12
C MET A 132 3.39 -4.87 0.75
N ILE A 133 3.21 -5.77 -0.23
CA ILE A 133 4.32 -6.53 -0.83
C ILE A 133 5.24 -5.59 -1.59
N SER A 134 4.68 -4.62 -2.32
CA SER A 134 5.48 -3.63 -3.06
C SER A 134 6.32 -2.76 -2.14
N PHE A 135 5.78 -2.35 -0.99
CA PHE A 135 6.54 -1.66 0.04
C PHE A 135 7.73 -2.50 0.51
N PHE A 136 7.50 -3.78 0.85
CA PHE A 136 8.56 -4.70 1.28
C PHE A 136 9.63 -4.88 0.19
N LEU A 137 9.24 -5.20 -1.05
CA LEU A 137 10.17 -5.45 -2.15
C LEU A 137 10.92 -4.18 -2.58
N SER A 138 10.30 -3.00 -2.48
CA SER A 138 10.97 -1.72 -2.68
C SER A 138 12.11 -1.52 -1.68
N ALA A 139 11.86 -1.83 -0.40
CA ALA A 139 12.91 -1.75 0.63
C ALA A 139 14.03 -2.76 0.40
N VAL A 140 13.71 -3.99 -0.06
CA VAL A 140 14.70 -5.01 -0.42
C VAL A 140 15.57 -4.53 -1.59
N ILE A 141 14.96 -4.06 -2.68
CA ILE A 141 15.71 -3.56 -3.84
C ILE A 141 16.57 -2.37 -3.46
N LEU A 142 16.03 -1.39 -2.74
CA LEU A 142 16.82 -0.25 -2.28
C LEU A 142 18.02 -0.70 -1.44
N TYR A 143 17.82 -1.64 -0.52
CA TYR A 143 18.92 -2.21 0.27
C TYR A 143 20.00 -2.84 -0.63
N LEU A 144 19.62 -3.66 -1.61
CA LEU A 144 20.57 -4.31 -2.53
C LEU A 144 21.35 -3.27 -3.37
N LEU A 145 20.66 -2.24 -3.84
CA LEU A 145 21.24 -1.14 -4.61
C LEU A 145 22.24 -0.34 -3.77
N LEU A 146 21.87 0.03 -2.54
CA LEU A 146 22.74 0.80 -1.63
C LEU A 146 23.91 -0.04 -1.09
N ASP A 147 23.74 -1.35 -0.87
CA ASP A 147 24.82 -2.26 -0.43
C ASP A 147 25.89 -2.40 -1.53
N PHE A 148 25.46 -2.46 -2.80
CA PHE A 148 26.36 -2.43 -3.96
C PHE A 148 27.04 -1.07 -4.13
N GLN A 149 26.30 0.03 -4.12
CA GLN A 149 26.83 1.40 -4.30
C GLN A 149 27.90 1.74 -3.25
N ARG A 150 27.75 1.21 -2.04
CA ARG A 150 28.70 1.43 -0.93
C ARG A 150 29.88 0.45 -0.93
N GLY A 151 30.02 -0.38 -1.97
CA GLY A 151 31.13 -1.31 -2.14
C GLY A 151 31.14 -2.47 -1.13
N LYS A 152 30.02 -2.78 -0.47
CA LYS A 152 29.96 -3.81 0.57
C LYS A 152 29.84 -5.21 -0.03
N ARG A 153 28.77 -5.46 -0.77
CA ARG A 153 28.50 -6.76 -1.40
C ARG A 153 27.78 -6.56 -2.72
N ASP A 154 28.15 -7.37 -3.69
CA ASP A 154 27.50 -7.40 -4.99
C ASP A 154 26.48 -8.54 -5.04
N ARG A 155 25.20 -8.17 -4.99
CA ARG A 155 24.05 -9.08 -4.94
C ARG A 155 22.97 -8.70 -5.96
N LEU A 156 23.35 -7.92 -6.98
CA LEU A 156 22.40 -7.32 -7.92
C LEU A 156 21.63 -8.37 -8.74
N TRP A 157 22.19 -9.57 -8.94
CA TRP A 157 21.51 -10.65 -9.66
C TRP A 157 20.29 -11.23 -8.94
N PHE A 158 20.05 -10.90 -7.66
CA PHE A 158 18.77 -11.19 -7.03
C PHE A 158 17.66 -10.27 -7.53
N ILE A 159 17.98 -9.08 -8.07
CA ILE A 159 16.97 -8.11 -8.50
C ILE A 159 16.10 -8.68 -9.63
N PRO A 160 16.62 -9.25 -10.73
CA PRO A 160 15.76 -9.82 -11.77
C PRO A 160 14.86 -10.95 -11.27
N VAL A 161 15.33 -11.78 -10.34
CA VAL A 161 14.52 -12.84 -9.71
C VAL A 161 13.38 -12.22 -8.89
N ILE A 162 13.69 -11.19 -8.09
CA ILE A 162 12.68 -10.43 -7.35
C ILE A 162 11.68 -9.80 -8.31
N MET A 163 12.11 -9.23 -9.43
CA MET A 163 11.24 -8.56 -10.40
C MET A 163 10.33 -9.55 -11.16
N ALA A 164 10.80 -10.76 -11.46
CA ALA A 164 9.96 -11.85 -11.99
C ALA A 164 8.83 -12.21 -11.02
N ILE A 165 9.16 -12.33 -9.73
CA ILE A 165 8.16 -12.62 -8.70
C ILE A 165 7.23 -11.41 -8.52
N TRP A 166 7.77 -10.20 -8.42
CA TRP A 166 7.01 -8.97 -8.16
C TRP A 166 6.01 -8.65 -9.27
N GLY A 167 6.36 -8.91 -10.55
CA GLY A 167 5.44 -8.75 -11.68
C GLY A 167 4.15 -9.57 -11.58
N ASN A 168 4.13 -10.60 -10.72
CA ASN A 168 2.95 -11.42 -10.43
C ASN A 168 2.24 -11.04 -9.12
N LEU A 169 2.83 -10.14 -8.32
CA LEU A 169 2.32 -9.79 -6.99
C LEU A 169 1.64 -8.41 -6.97
N HIS A 170 2.17 -7.41 -7.68
CA HIS A 170 1.55 -6.07 -7.72
C HIS A 170 2.20 -5.19 -8.79
N ALA A 171 1.44 -4.29 -9.41
CA ALA A 171 1.92 -3.30 -10.40
C ALA A 171 2.94 -2.29 -9.84
N GLY A 172 3.11 -2.28 -8.51
CA GLY A 172 4.16 -1.52 -7.82
C GLY A 172 5.59 -1.93 -8.19
N PHE A 173 5.81 -2.99 -8.99
CA PHE A 173 7.13 -3.33 -9.55
C PHE A 173 7.79 -2.14 -10.29
N SER A 174 6.97 -1.21 -10.82
CA SER A 174 7.43 0.04 -11.42
C SER A 174 8.35 0.85 -10.49
N ILE A 175 8.12 0.80 -9.17
CA ILE A 175 8.98 1.43 -8.17
C ILE A 175 10.40 0.84 -8.20
N GLY A 176 10.52 -0.49 -8.34
CA GLY A 176 11.82 -1.15 -8.48
C GLY A 176 12.61 -0.64 -9.69
N LEU A 177 11.93 -0.45 -10.82
CA LEU A 177 12.50 0.16 -12.03
C LEU A 177 12.94 1.61 -11.78
N ILE A 178 12.11 2.41 -11.12
CA ILE A 178 12.42 3.81 -10.78
C ILE A 178 13.66 3.90 -9.89
N LEU A 179 13.76 3.07 -8.85
CA LEU A 179 14.91 3.05 -7.94
C LEU A 179 16.20 2.65 -8.67
N MET A 180 16.15 1.65 -9.57
CA MET A 180 17.28 1.27 -10.40
C MET A 180 17.69 2.39 -11.36
N ALA A 181 16.71 3.03 -12.01
CA ALA A 181 16.95 4.14 -12.93
C ALA A 181 17.58 5.34 -12.22
N ALA A 182 17.09 5.68 -11.02
CA ALA A 182 17.66 6.76 -10.20
C ALA A 182 19.13 6.49 -9.82
N LEU A 183 19.48 5.25 -9.48
CA LEU A 183 20.87 4.86 -9.22
C LEU A 183 21.73 4.93 -10.50
N ILE A 184 21.25 4.38 -11.62
CA ILE A 184 21.97 4.41 -12.90
C ILE A 184 22.24 5.86 -13.32
N ALA A 185 21.23 6.71 -13.29
CA ALA A 185 21.34 8.13 -13.62
C ALA A 185 22.27 8.85 -12.65
N GLY A 186 22.11 8.62 -11.35
CA GLY A 186 22.92 9.26 -10.31
C GLY A 186 24.40 8.91 -10.42
N GLU A 187 24.74 7.64 -10.60
CA GLU A 187 26.14 7.21 -10.78
C GLU A 187 26.71 7.67 -12.12
N THR A 188 25.91 7.70 -13.18
CA THR A 188 26.33 8.23 -14.49
C THR A 188 26.65 9.72 -14.39
N MET A 189 25.76 10.52 -13.78
CA MET A 189 25.98 11.95 -13.54
C MET A 189 27.18 12.18 -12.62
N GLY A 190 27.37 11.35 -11.60
CA GLY A 190 28.56 11.36 -10.75
C GLY A 190 29.86 11.19 -11.54
N ASN A 191 29.89 10.20 -12.44
CA ASN A 191 31.06 9.90 -13.26
C ASN A 191 31.34 10.96 -14.32
N LEU A 192 30.31 11.64 -14.84
CA LEU A 192 30.44 12.68 -15.87
C LEU A 192 30.79 14.06 -15.28
N PHE A 193 30.10 14.49 -14.22
CA PHE A 193 30.20 15.86 -13.69
C PHE A 193 31.19 15.99 -12.53
N ALA A 194 31.70 14.89 -12.00
CA ALA A 194 32.74 14.92 -10.95
C ALA A 194 33.93 13.98 -11.28
N PRO A 195 34.58 14.13 -12.46
CA PRO A 195 35.61 13.20 -12.93
C PRO A 195 36.87 13.15 -12.04
N ASN A 196 37.13 14.22 -11.28
CA ASN A 196 38.27 14.31 -10.36
C ASN A 196 38.00 13.62 -9.00
N ARG A 197 36.86 12.97 -8.83
CA ARG A 197 36.53 12.17 -7.64
C ARG A 197 36.58 10.70 -7.97
N GLU A 198 37.08 9.90 -7.04
CA GLU A 198 36.94 8.45 -7.15
C GLU A 198 35.44 8.10 -7.20
N PRO A 199 34.99 7.45 -8.28
CA PRO A 199 33.59 7.13 -8.46
C PRO A 199 33.19 6.04 -7.47
N LYS A 200 32.05 6.24 -6.78
CA LYS A 200 31.47 5.20 -5.91
C LYS A 200 31.19 3.92 -6.71
N VAL A 201 30.68 4.09 -7.93
CA VAL A 201 30.44 3.00 -8.89
C VAL A 201 31.15 3.31 -10.22
N SER A 202 32.12 2.47 -10.59
CA SER A 202 32.82 2.58 -11.88
C SER A 202 31.88 2.41 -13.08
N TRP A 203 32.31 2.84 -14.28
CA TRP A 203 31.58 2.59 -15.53
C TRP A 203 31.25 1.11 -15.78
N ARG A 204 32.09 0.17 -15.31
CA ARG A 204 31.77 -1.27 -15.36
C ARG A 204 30.59 -1.61 -14.46
N GLY A 205 30.51 -1.01 -13.28
CA GLY A 205 29.37 -1.13 -12.37
C GLY A 205 28.09 -0.52 -12.95
N VAL A 206 28.18 0.65 -13.59
CA VAL A 206 27.04 1.27 -14.29
C VAL A 206 26.53 0.36 -15.42
N ARG A 207 27.42 -0.18 -16.26
CA ARG A 207 27.03 -1.15 -17.30
C ARG A 207 26.34 -2.39 -16.72
N LYS A 208 26.83 -2.89 -15.60
CA LYS A 208 26.19 -4.00 -14.88
C LYS A 208 24.79 -3.61 -14.39
N LEU A 209 24.61 -2.42 -13.83
CA LEU A 209 23.28 -1.93 -13.43
C LEU A 209 22.32 -1.83 -14.62
N CYS A 210 22.78 -1.31 -15.77
CA CYS A 210 21.98 -1.28 -17.00
C CYS A 210 21.60 -2.69 -17.47
N LEU A 211 22.53 -3.66 -17.41
CA LEU A 211 22.23 -5.05 -17.73
C LEU A 211 21.16 -5.63 -16.78
N ILE A 212 21.31 -5.41 -15.48
CA ILE A 212 20.34 -5.85 -14.47
C ILE A 212 18.96 -5.20 -14.71
N PHE A 213 18.92 -3.94 -15.10
CA PHE A 213 17.69 -3.23 -15.46
C PHE A 213 16.99 -3.88 -16.65
N VAL A 214 17.72 -4.15 -17.75
CA VAL A 214 17.16 -4.79 -18.95
C VAL A 214 16.67 -6.22 -18.66
N VAL A 215 17.46 -7.00 -17.92
CA VAL A 215 17.05 -8.37 -17.54
C VAL A 215 15.84 -8.33 -16.60
N SER A 216 15.73 -7.33 -15.73
CA SER A 216 14.57 -7.13 -14.85
C SER A 216 13.30 -6.77 -15.64
N LEU A 217 13.40 -5.96 -16.70
CA LEU A 217 12.28 -5.69 -17.61
C LEU A 217 11.76 -6.97 -18.27
N ALA A 218 12.68 -7.78 -18.81
CA ALA A 218 12.32 -9.07 -19.38
C ALA A 218 11.71 -10.03 -18.34
N ALA A 219 12.24 -10.02 -17.10
CA ALA A 219 11.77 -10.86 -16.02
C ALA A 219 10.31 -10.57 -15.60
N ILE A 220 9.87 -9.31 -15.62
CA ILE A 220 8.47 -8.92 -15.33
C ILE A 220 7.50 -9.60 -16.29
N CYS A 221 7.92 -9.88 -17.53
CA CYS A 221 7.06 -10.47 -18.56
C CYS A 221 6.75 -11.95 -18.32
N ILE A 222 7.35 -12.58 -17.29
CA ILE A 222 7.09 -13.95 -16.87
C ILE A 222 5.83 -13.96 -15.99
N ASN A 223 4.66 -13.81 -16.61
CA ASN A 223 3.35 -13.78 -15.96
C ASN A 223 2.24 -14.18 -16.97
N PRO A 224 1.00 -14.49 -16.51
CA PRO A 224 -0.11 -14.89 -17.40
C PRO A 224 -0.51 -13.87 -18.48
N TYR A 225 -0.19 -12.60 -18.29
CA TYR A 225 -0.52 -11.48 -19.18
C TYR A 225 0.67 -11.04 -20.07
N GLY A 226 1.84 -11.67 -19.91
CA GLY A 226 3.02 -11.42 -20.73
C GLY A 226 3.47 -9.96 -20.77
N LEU A 227 3.56 -9.40 -21.98
CA LEU A 227 4.02 -8.03 -22.23
C LEU A 227 3.02 -6.96 -21.78
N GLN A 228 1.73 -7.28 -21.68
CA GLN A 228 0.71 -6.31 -21.25
C GLN A 228 0.95 -5.83 -19.81
N MET A 229 1.63 -6.63 -18.99
CA MET A 229 2.01 -6.22 -17.64
C MET A 229 2.83 -4.93 -17.63
N LEU A 230 3.65 -4.67 -18.65
CA LEU A 230 4.48 -3.47 -18.74
C LEU A 230 3.65 -2.20 -19.00
N THR A 231 2.42 -2.30 -19.50
CA THR A 231 1.56 -1.14 -19.77
C THR A 231 0.75 -0.70 -18.56
N VAL A 232 0.53 -1.60 -17.59
CA VAL A 232 -0.33 -1.36 -16.42
C VAL A 232 0.02 -0.07 -15.68
N PRO A 233 1.29 0.24 -15.32
CA PRO A 233 1.60 1.48 -14.60
C PRO A 233 1.22 2.75 -15.36
N PHE A 234 1.29 2.73 -16.70
CA PHE A 234 0.95 3.89 -17.53
C PHE A 234 -0.56 4.07 -17.67
N GLN A 235 -1.31 2.95 -17.74
CA GLN A 235 -2.76 2.97 -17.73
C GLN A 235 -3.28 3.53 -16.40
N THR A 236 -2.73 3.09 -15.27
CA THR A 236 -3.14 3.58 -13.95
C THR A 236 -2.88 5.08 -13.77
N VAL A 237 -1.71 5.59 -14.17
CA VAL A 237 -1.39 7.03 -14.01
C VAL A 237 -2.23 7.91 -14.95
N GLY A 238 -2.69 7.37 -16.07
CA GLY A 238 -3.50 8.08 -17.06
C GLY A 238 -4.97 8.29 -16.70
N ILE A 239 -5.47 7.67 -15.62
CA ILE A 239 -6.86 7.76 -15.16
C ILE A 239 -6.99 9.02 -14.28
N GLY A 240 -7.58 10.09 -14.82
CA GLY A 240 -7.81 11.36 -14.11
C GLY A 240 -8.83 11.24 -12.97
N ALA A 241 -9.78 10.30 -13.05
CA ALA A 241 -10.76 10.04 -12.00
C ALA A 241 -10.09 9.54 -10.71
N LEU A 242 -9.00 8.75 -10.82
CA LEU A 242 -8.20 8.34 -9.67
C LEU A 242 -7.65 9.55 -8.91
N GLN A 243 -7.14 10.53 -9.63
CA GLN A 243 -6.50 11.72 -9.06
C GLN A 243 -7.50 12.66 -8.38
N ASN A 244 -8.72 12.75 -8.92
CA ASN A 244 -9.71 13.73 -8.45
C ASN A 244 -10.61 13.20 -7.33
N PHE A 245 -10.84 11.88 -7.26
CA PHE A 245 -11.89 11.32 -6.39
C PHE A 245 -11.37 10.32 -5.34
N ILE A 246 -10.17 9.77 -5.50
CA ILE A 246 -9.59 8.88 -4.49
C ILE A 246 -8.56 9.65 -3.66
N GLN A 247 -8.86 9.81 -2.37
CA GLN A 247 -8.06 10.62 -1.45
C GLN A 247 -6.57 10.26 -1.40
N GLU A 248 -6.21 9.00 -1.62
CA GLU A 248 -4.80 8.56 -1.59
C GLU A 248 -3.94 9.16 -2.73
N TRP A 249 -4.58 9.62 -3.81
CA TRP A 249 -3.93 10.24 -4.97
C TRP A 249 -3.82 11.76 -4.85
N ASN A 250 -4.54 12.36 -3.89
CA ASN A 250 -4.38 13.78 -3.56
C ASN A 250 -3.04 14.05 -2.89
N SER A 251 -2.60 15.31 -2.97
CA SER A 251 -1.46 15.79 -2.19
C SER A 251 -1.71 15.62 -0.69
N PRO A 252 -0.68 15.30 0.12
CA PRO A 252 -0.84 15.14 1.56
C PRO A 252 -1.41 16.40 2.23
N ASN A 253 -2.38 16.22 3.12
CA ASN A 253 -2.89 17.31 3.94
C ASN A 253 -1.97 17.56 5.15
N PHE A 254 -1.15 18.61 5.09
CA PHE A 254 -0.17 18.92 6.14
C PHE A 254 -0.78 19.43 7.46
N HIS A 255 -2.09 19.68 7.52
CA HIS A 255 -2.78 19.99 8.77
C HIS A 255 -3.06 18.74 9.61
N GLU A 256 -2.99 17.56 8.99
CA GLU A 256 -3.21 16.30 9.67
C GLU A 256 -1.96 15.86 10.45
N ARG A 257 -2.16 15.53 11.73
CA ARG A 257 -1.06 15.15 12.64
C ARG A 257 -0.29 13.93 12.15
N GLN A 258 -0.95 13.00 11.44
CA GLN A 258 -0.31 11.84 10.83
C GLN A 258 0.75 12.19 9.77
N MET A 259 0.75 13.40 9.21
CA MET A 259 1.75 13.84 8.22
C MET A 259 3.01 14.47 8.84
N LEU A 260 3.00 14.74 10.16
CA LEU A 260 4.16 15.32 10.85
C LEU A 260 5.44 14.46 10.73
N PRO A 261 5.39 13.11 10.85
CA PRO A 261 6.57 12.28 10.63
C PRO A 261 7.16 12.41 9.22
N PHE A 262 6.30 12.53 8.20
CA PHE A 262 6.73 12.77 6.81
C PHE A 262 7.46 14.11 6.68
N LEU A 263 6.86 15.19 7.21
CA LEU A 263 7.49 16.52 7.22
C LEU A 263 8.82 16.54 7.98
N ALA A 264 8.86 15.90 9.15
CA ALA A 264 10.09 15.78 9.91
C ALA A 264 11.15 15.00 9.13
N LEU A 265 10.80 13.89 8.46
CA LEU A 265 11.75 13.15 7.63
C LEU A 265 12.27 13.99 6.45
N LEU A 266 11.38 14.75 5.82
CA LEU A 266 11.69 15.67 4.73
C LEU A 266 12.71 16.74 5.17
N PHE A 267 12.37 17.51 6.20
CA PHE A 267 13.18 18.64 6.65
C PHE A 267 14.44 18.22 7.41
N LEU A 268 14.37 17.19 8.26
CA LEU A 268 15.57 16.72 8.98
C LEU A 268 16.60 16.14 8.03
N THR A 269 16.19 15.43 6.97
CA THR A 269 17.14 14.90 6.01
C THR A 269 17.77 16.00 5.16
N PHE A 270 16.96 16.98 4.73
CA PHE A 270 17.47 18.17 4.03
C PHE A 270 18.46 18.95 4.89
N GLY A 271 18.09 19.22 6.15
CA GLY A 271 18.95 19.91 7.12
C GLY A 271 20.22 19.13 7.45
N ALA A 272 20.13 17.80 7.63
CA ALA A 272 21.29 16.96 7.88
C ALA A 272 22.24 16.94 6.67
N ALA A 273 21.71 16.88 5.44
CA ALA A 273 22.51 16.93 4.22
C ALA A 273 23.21 18.30 4.06
N GLY A 274 22.51 19.41 4.36
CA GLY A 274 23.08 20.75 4.31
C GLY A 274 24.11 21.03 5.41
N ALA A 275 23.96 20.42 6.58
CA ALA A 275 24.87 20.60 7.72
C ALA A 275 26.09 19.66 7.70
N SER A 276 26.08 18.63 6.86
CA SER A 276 27.15 17.64 6.77
C SER A 276 28.31 18.13 5.90
N ALA A 277 29.55 17.82 6.27
CA ALA A 277 30.70 18.01 5.37
C ALA A 277 30.67 17.08 4.14
N ARG A 278 29.84 16.03 4.15
CA ARG A 278 29.66 15.14 3.01
C ARG A 278 28.83 15.84 1.95
N ARG A 279 29.35 15.90 0.72
CA ARG A 279 28.58 16.41 -0.40
C ARG A 279 27.46 15.46 -0.77
N LEU A 280 26.29 16.05 -1.07
CA LEU A 280 25.16 15.34 -1.64
C LEU A 280 25.57 14.66 -2.96
N THR A 281 25.31 13.36 -3.07
CA THR A 281 25.55 12.65 -4.33
C THR A 281 24.39 12.84 -5.30
N TRP A 282 24.65 12.71 -6.60
CA TRP A 282 23.57 12.75 -7.60
C TRP A 282 22.53 11.66 -7.38
N THR A 283 22.94 10.46 -6.98
CA THR A 283 22.02 9.38 -6.59
C THR A 283 21.12 9.80 -5.44
N ASP A 284 21.70 10.33 -4.36
CA ASP A 284 20.93 10.80 -3.19
C ASP A 284 19.98 11.94 -3.59
N PHE A 285 20.46 12.88 -4.41
CA PHE A 285 19.64 13.98 -4.92
C PHE A 285 18.44 13.47 -5.73
N LEU A 286 18.65 12.55 -6.68
CA LEU A 286 17.57 11.99 -7.52
C LEU A 286 16.58 11.16 -6.70
N LEU A 287 17.07 10.33 -5.77
CA LEU A 287 16.20 9.56 -4.88
C LEU A 287 15.38 10.48 -3.97
N TYR A 288 16.01 11.47 -3.32
CA TYR A 288 15.33 12.40 -2.44
C TYR A 288 14.33 13.26 -3.19
N SER A 289 14.77 13.98 -4.24
CA SER A 289 13.90 14.90 -5.00
C SER A 289 12.79 14.16 -5.75
N GLY A 290 13.10 13.03 -6.38
CA GLY A 290 12.13 12.22 -7.11
C GLY A 290 11.07 11.63 -6.19
N THR A 291 11.45 11.00 -5.08
CA THR A 291 10.47 10.45 -4.13
C THR A 291 9.74 11.54 -3.35
N ALA A 292 10.37 12.69 -3.08
CA ALA A 292 9.70 13.84 -2.47
C ALA A 292 8.61 14.38 -3.41
N TYR A 293 8.94 14.58 -4.69
CA TYR A 293 7.96 15.00 -5.69
C TYR A 293 6.78 14.03 -5.76
N LEU A 294 7.06 12.71 -5.84
CA LEU A 294 6.00 11.70 -5.88
C LEU A 294 5.11 11.73 -4.63
N ALA A 295 5.70 11.89 -3.43
CA ALA A 295 4.98 11.96 -2.15
C ALA A 295 4.18 13.25 -1.98
N LEU A 296 4.70 14.39 -2.47
CA LEU A 296 3.99 15.67 -2.46
C LEU A 296 2.87 15.70 -3.48
N ASN A 297 3.03 15.01 -4.61
CA ASN A 297 2.01 14.90 -5.64
C ASN A 297 0.85 13.99 -5.17
N ALA A 298 1.16 12.82 -4.61
CA ALA A 298 0.18 11.85 -4.15
C ALA A 298 0.58 11.21 -2.82
N GLY A 299 -0.31 11.30 -1.82
CA GLY A 299 -0.09 10.83 -0.46
C GLY A 299 0.38 9.38 -0.37
N ARG A 300 -0.18 8.49 -1.19
CA ARG A 300 0.24 7.06 -1.25
C ARG A 300 1.74 6.83 -1.42
N ASN A 301 2.46 7.79 -2.02
CA ASN A 301 3.91 7.70 -2.24
C ASN A 301 4.76 8.11 -1.02
N VAL A 302 4.15 8.60 0.06
CA VAL A 302 4.86 8.92 1.32
C VAL A 302 5.61 7.71 1.87
N ALA A 303 5.05 6.50 1.73
CA ALA A 303 5.71 5.28 2.17
C ALA A 303 6.99 4.97 1.34
N LEU A 304 6.97 5.27 0.04
CA LEU A 304 8.15 5.14 -0.83
C LEU A 304 9.23 6.17 -0.45
N PHE A 305 8.82 7.42 -0.20
CA PHE A 305 9.72 8.45 0.32
C PHE A 305 10.36 8.01 1.65
N ALA A 306 9.58 7.44 2.57
CA ALA A 306 10.09 6.95 3.84
C ALA A 306 11.16 5.85 3.65
N ILE A 307 10.94 4.91 2.72
CA ILE A 307 11.92 3.87 2.37
C ILE A 307 13.23 4.50 1.84
N ALA A 308 13.12 5.43 0.88
CA ALA A 308 14.27 6.03 0.21
C ALA A 308 15.10 6.93 1.13
N VAL A 309 14.42 7.75 1.95
CA VAL A 309 15.04 8.87 2.66
C VAL A 309 15.49 8.52 4.07
N THR A 310 14.90 7.52 4.71
CA THR A 310 15.34 7.08 6.05
C THR A 310 16.82 6.68 6.11
N PRO A 311 17.36 5.88 5.16
CA PRO A 311 18.79 5.59 5.10
C PRO A 311 19.65 6.84 4.88
N MET A 312 19.15 7.79 4.08
CA MET A 312 19.84 9.06 3.81
C MET A 312 19.94 9.93 5.06
N LEU A 313 18.86 10.05 5.84
CA LEU A 313 18.87 10.75 7.12
C LEU A 313 20.01 10.23 8.00
N THR A 314 20.10 8.91 8.17
CA THR A 314 21.18 8.32 8.98
C THR A 314 22.56 8.52 8.39
N HIS A 315 22.69 8.58 7.06
CA HIS A 315 23.97 8.81 6.39
C HIS A 315 24.54 10.19 6.70
N TYR A 316 23.72 11.23 6.49
CA TYR A 316 24.15 12.62 6.68
C TYR A 316 24.20 13.00 8.16
N ALA A 317 23.19 12.61 8.95
CA ALA A 317 23.18 12.89 10.39
C ALA A 317 24.36 12.22 11.11
N ASN A 318 24.73 10.99 10.73
CA ASN A 318 25.91 10.34 11.33
C ASN A 318 27.19 11.12 11.05
N SER A 319 27.35 11.68 9.84
CA SER A 319 28.51 12.52 9.51
C SER A 319 28.55 13.77 10.38
N VAL A 320 27.42 14.47 10.54
CA VAL A 320 27.32 15.67 11.39
C VAL A 320 27.70 15.34 12.84
N LEU A 321 27.21 14.20 13.37
CA LEU A 321 27.52 13.77 14.73
C LEU A 321 29.01 13.40 14.90
N GLU A 322 29.61 12.74 13.91
CA GLU A 322 31.04 12.42 13.90
C GLU A 322 31.90 13.68 13.86
N GLU A 323 31.59 14.62 12.97
CA GLU A 323 32.28 15.90 12.82
C GLU A 323 32.24 16.74 14.10
N ARG A 324 31.10 16.74 14.80
CA ARG A 324 30.92 17.46 16.06
C ARG A 324 31.39 16.69 17.30
N SER A 325 31.94 15.49 17.13
CA SER A 325 32.30 14.60 18.24
C SER A 325 31.14 14.26 19.18
N TRP A 326 29.90 14.36 18.70
CA TRP A 326 28.67 13.97 19.43
C TRP A 326 28.35 12.49 19.28
N VAL A 327 29.39 11.65 19.21
CA VAL A 327 29.25 10.22 18.96
C VAL A 327 28.95 9.50 20.27
N LEU A 328 27.69 9.09 20.43
CA LEU A 328 27.31 8.15 21.49
C LEU A 328 28.01 6.81 21.26
N ARG A 329 28.88 6.43 22.20
CA ARG A 329 29.57 5.13 22.18
C ARG A 329 28.71 4.09 22.91
N PRO A 330 28.15 3.08 22.22
CA PRO A 330 27.32 2.10 22.88
C PRO A 330 28.13 1.25 23.87
N GLN A 331 27.54 0.97 25.02
CA GLN A 331 28.15 0.12 26.03
C GLN A 331 28.22 -1.34 25.53
N ARG A 332 29.44 -1.84 25.32
CA ARG A 332 29.69 -3.18 24.77
C ARG A 332 29.74 -4.27 25.84
N ARG A 333 30.00 -3.92 27.10
CA ARG A 333 30.07 -4.86 28.23
C ARG A 333 28.71 -4.93 28.92
N VAL A 334 28.17 -6.14 29.01
CA VAL A 334 26.86 -6.43 29.62
C VAL A 334 27.10 -7.25 30.88
N THR A 335 26.69 -6.71 32.04
CA THR A 335 26.71 -7.48 33.30
C THR A 335 25.58 -8.51 33.30
N ARG A 336 25.65 -9.52 34.19
CA ARG A 336 24.57 -10.52 34.29
C ARG A 336 23.22 -9.88 34.61
N MET A 337 23.18 -8.87 35.50
CA MET A 337 21.95 -8.15 35.81
C MET A 337 21.41 -7.38 34.61
N MET A 338 22.28 -6.70 33.84
CA MET A 338 21.87 -6.01 32.61
C MET A 338 21.29 -7.00 31.59
N ALA A 339 21.88 -8.19 31.45
CA ALA A 339 21.36 -9.20 30.55
C ALA A 339 19.97 -9.72 31.00
N ILE A 340 19.77 -9.92 32.30
CA ILE A 340 18.46 -10.31 32.87
C ILE A 340 17.43 -9.20 32.62
N ALA A 341 17.77 -7.94 32.91
CA ALA A 341 16.89 -6.79 32.67
C ALA A 341 16.54 -6.66 31.18
N ASN A 342 17.52 -6.82 30.28
CA ASN A 342 17.31 -6.79 28.84
C ASN A 342 16.37 -7.89 28.35
N VAL A 343 16.50 -9.12 28.87
CA VAL A 343 15.57 -10.22 28.56
C VAL A 343 14.17 -9.90 29.12
N ALA A 344 14.08 -9.41 30.35
CA ALA A 344 12.81 -9.04 30.97
C ALA A 344 12.08 -7.96 30.16
N ILE A 345 12.79 -6.95 29.66
CA ILE A 345 12.22 -5.91 28.78
C ILE A 345 11.70 -6.52 27.47
N ILE A 346 12.50 -7.38 26.80
CA ILE A 346 12.07 -8.03 25.55
C ILE A 346 10.81 -8.87 25.78
N VAL A 347 10.79 -9.66 26.86
CA VAL A 347 9.64 -10.51 27.21
C VAL A 347 8.43 -9.66 27.56
N LEU A 348 8.58 -8.62 28.39
CA LEU A 348 7.47 -7.75 28.78
C LEU A 348 6.88 -7.02 27.58
N VAL A 349 7.71 -6.44 26.71
CA VAL A 349 7.25 -5.77 25.49
C VAL A 349 6.64 -6.77 24.51
N GLY A 350 7.23 -7.96 24.36
CA GLY A 350 6.69 -9.03 23.53
C GLY A 350 5.31 -9.51 24.00
N LEU A 351 5.14 -9.72 25.30
CA LEU A 351 3.86 -10.09 25.90
C LEU A 351 2.85 -8.96 25.76
N GLY A 352 3.23 -7.71 26.03
CA GLY A 352 2.35 -6.55 25.84
C GLY A 352 1.90 -6.38 24.38
N ALA A 353 2.81 -6.58 23.42
CA ALA A 353 2.49 -6.59 22.00
C ALA A 353 1.53 -7.72 21.63
N ALA A 354 1.77 -8.94 22.12
CA ALA A 354 0.89 -10.08 21.88
C ALA A 354 -0.51 -9.85 22.47
N VAL A 355 -0.59 -9.37 23.72
CA VAL A 355 -1.85 -9.00 24.38
C VAL A 355 -2.58 -7.93 23.59
N LYS A 356 -1.89 -6.86 23.16
CA LYS A 356 -2.50 -5.81 22.32
C LYS A 356 -3.10 -6.39 21.06
N VAL A 357 -2.35 -7.24 20.34
CA VAL A 357 -2.81 -7.83 19.07
C VAL A 357 -4.00 -8.74 19.30
N LEU A 358 -3.95 -9.62 20.31
CA LEU A 358 -5.04 -10.54 20.60
C LEU A 358 -6.29 -9.82 21.12
N ALA A 359 -6.14 -8.78 21.94
CA ALA A 359 -7.25 -8.03 22.52
C ALA A 359 -8.04 -7.22 21.47
N VAL A 360 -7.39 -6.73 20.41
CA VAL A 360 -8.07 -6.01 19.32
C VAL A 360 -8.65 -6.94 18.24
N MET A 361 -8.32 -8.22 18.27
CA MET A 361 -8.76 -9.22 17.28
C MET A 361 -9.96 -10.04 17.75
N THR A 362 -10.69 -9.59 18.76
CA THR A 362 -11.95 -10.23 19.15
C THR A 362 -13.02 -9.99 18.07
N PRO A 363 -13.98 -10.91 17.88
CA PRO A 363 -15.03 -10.72 16.88
C PRO A 363 -15.82 -9.41 17.05
N GLN A 364 -16.06 -9.01 18.30
CA GLN A 364 -16.74 -7.76 18.62
C GLN A 364 -15.93 -6.53 18.22
N SER A 365 -14.64 -6.45 18.63
CA SER A 365 -13.77 -5.33 18.27
C SER A 365 -13.59 -5.20 16.75
N VAL A 366 -13.49 -6.33 16.05
CA VAL A 366 -13.42 -6.35 14.59
C VAL A 366 -14.70 -5.82 13.97
N ARG A 367 -15.86 -6.34 14.40
CA ARG A 367 -17.15 -5.89 13.88
C ARG A 367 -17.36 -4.39 14.10
N GLU A 368 -17.08 -3.89 15.30
CA GLU A 368 -17.17 -2.47 15.62
C GLU A 368 -16.24 -1.62 14.74
N ALA A 369 -15.00 -2.06 14.55
CA ALA A 369 -14.05 -1.33 13.70
C ALA A 369 -14.45 -1.33 12.22
N LEU A 370 -15.00 -2.43 11.69
CA LEU A 370 -15.51 -2.49 10.32
C LEU A 370 -16.73 -1.58 10.16
N ALA A 371 -17.65 -1.56 11.13
CA ALA A 371 -18.85 -0.73 11.09
C ALA A 371 -18.56 0.79 11.13
N LEU A 372 -17.32 1.22 11.40
CA LEU A 372 -16.91 2.61 11.29
C LEU A 372 -16.65 3.07 9.86
N THR A 373 -16.37 2.15 8.93
CA THR A 373 -16.01 2.48 7.53
C THR A 373 -16.76 1.69 6.46
N LEU A 374 -17.38 0.57 6.84
CA LEU A 374 -18.05 -0.36 5.93
C LEU A 374 -19.51 -0.57 6.34
N PRO A 375 -20.41 -0.83 5.37
CA PRO A 375 -21.84 -0.88 5.58
C PRO A 375 -22.29 -2.26 6.12
N VAL A 376 -21.72 -2.70 7.25
CA VAL A 376 -21.91 -4.06 7.79
C VAL A 376 -23.39 -4.39 7.99
N ALA A 377 -24.14 -3.51 8.64
CA ALA A 377 -25.55 -3.74 8.95
C ALA A 377 -26.46 -3.61 7.71
N ALA A 378 -26.15 -2.72 6.77
CA ALA A 378 -26.88 -2.65 5.50
C ALA A 378 -26.66 -3.91 4.63
N VAL A 379 -25.46 -4.51 4.67
CA VAL A 379 -25.19 -5.79 3.98
C VAL A 379 -25.90 -6.96 4.66
N GLU A 380 -25.97 -6.97 6.00
CA GLU A 380 -26.79 -7.94 6.74
C GLU A 380 -28.27 -7.85 6.30
N HIS A 381 -28.82 -6.63 6.17
CA HIS A 381 -30.17 -6.38 5.66
C HIS A 381 -30.36 -6.84 4.20
N LEU A 382 -29.41 -6.51 3.32
CA LEU A 382 -29.43 -6.93 1.91
C LEU A 382 -29.50 -8.46 1.79
N ASN A 383 -28.69 -9.17 2.57
CA ASN A 383 -28.63 -10.64 2.56
C ASN A 383 -29.88 -11.29 3.20
N SER A 384 -30.52 -10.64 4.18
CA SER A 384 -31.71 -11.18 4.84
C SER A 384 -33.00 -10.94 4.04
N GLU A 385 -33.23 -9.72 3.58
CA GLU A 385 -34.47 -9.33 2.89
C GLU A 385 -34.47 -9.69 1.41
N ARG A 386 -33.28 -9.83 0.80
CA ARG A 386 -33.09 -10.16 -0.62
C ARG A 386 -33.94 -9.28 -1.55
N PRO A 387 -33.76 -7.95 -1.53
CA PRO A 387 -34.47 -7.06 -2.45
C PRO A 387 -34.12 -7.37 -3.92
N PRO A 388 -34.89 -6.85 -4.89
CA PRO A 388 -34.64 -7.11 -6.31
C PRO A 388 -33.19 -6.83 -6.75
N GLU A 389 -32.70 -7.60 -7.73
CA GLU A 389 -31.33 -7.50 -8.28
C GLU A 389 -31.07 -6.17 -9.03
N ASN A 390 -29.89 -6.04 -9.65
CA ASN A 390 -29.34 -4.80 -10.23
C ASN A 390 -29.10 -3.73 -9.16
N LEU A 391 -28.06 -3.97 -8.37
CA LEU A 391 -27.64 -3.13 -7.25
C LEU A 391 -26.78 -1.97 -7.74
N PHE A 392 -27.17 -0.72 -7.44
CA PHE A 392 -26.27 0.43 -7.51
C PHE A 392 -25.62 0.67 -6.14
N ASN A 393 -24.31 0.50 -6.04
CA ASN A 393 -23.60 0.62 -4.77
C ASN A 393 -22.63 1.81 -4.71
N SER A 394 -22.27 2.21 -3.49
CA SER A 394 -21.12 3.10 -3.27
C SER A 394 -19.82 2.47 -3.79
N TYR A 395 -18.98 3.29 -4.44
CA TYR A 395 -17.66 2.94 -4.95
C TYR A 395 -16.78 2.34 -3.87
N ASN A 396 -16.79 2.97 -2.68
CA ASN A 396 -15.97 2.55 -1.55
C ASN A 396 -16.47 1.23 -0.93
N TRP A 397 -17.68 0.78 -1.24
CA TRP A 397 -18.25 -0.44 -0.65
C TRP A 397 -18.32 -1.60 -1.65
N GLY A 398 -18.08 -1.35 -2.94
CA GLY A 398 -18.12 -2.41 -3.97
C GLY A 398 -17.21 -3.57 -3.65
N GLY A 399 -15.99 -3.31 -3.16
CA GLY A 399 -15.08 -4.38 -2.74
C GLY A 399 -15.65 -5.27 -1.63
N TYR A 400 -16.24 -4.64 -0.61
CA TYR A 400 -16.86 -5.34 0.52
C TYR A 400 -18.08 -6.16 0.08
N LEU A 401 -18.91 -5.60 -0.78
CA LEU A 401 -20.09 -6.26 -1.35
C LEU A 401 -19.71 -7.49 -2.19
N THR A 402 -18.67 -7.37 -3.03
CA THR A 402 -18.13 -8.48 -3.82
C THR A 402 -17.74 -9.69 -2.96
N TYR A 403 -17.40 -9.48 -1.68
CA TYR A 403 -17.05 -10.57 -0.76
C TYR A 403 -18.24 -11.06 0.10
N PHE A 404 -19.03 -10.13 0.67
CA PHE A 404 -20.06 -10.43 1.67
C PHE A 404 -21.50 -10.48 1.13
N ALA A 405 -21.74 -9.97 -0.07
CA ALA A 405 -23.04 -9.97 -0.75
C ALA A 405 -22.89 -10.58 -2.16
N GLN A 406 -22.35 -11.78 -2.25
CA GLN A 406 -21.94 -12.43 -3.51
C GLN A 406 -23.08 -12.65 -4.51
N ASP A 407 -24.33 -12.69 -4.02
CA ASP A 407 -25.53 -12.82 -4.85
C ASP A 407 -25.87 -11.51 -5.60
N TYR A 408 -25.24 -10.39 -5.25
CA TYR A 408 -25.44 -9.09 -5.89
C TYR A 408 -24.16 -8.64 -6.61
N PRO A 409 -24.07 -8.87 -7.94
CA PRO A 409 -23.03 -8.26 -8.75
C PRO A 409 -23.02 -6.74 -8.55
N VAL A 410 -21.83 -6.17 -8.39
CA VAL A 410 -21.68 -4.74 -8.08
C VAL A 410 -21.83 -3.88 -9.33
N PHE A 411 -22.30 -2.64 -9.16
CA PHE A 411 -22.30 -1.63 -10.21
C PHE A 411 -20.90 -1.06 -10.43
N VAL A 412 -20.13 -0.89 -9.36
CA VAL A 412 -18.77 -0.38 -9.38
C VAL A 412 -17.97 -0.85 -8.15
N ASP A 413 -16.65 -0.91 -8.24
CA ASP A 413 -15.75 -1.15 -7.12
C ASP A 413 -14.37 -0.48 -7.33
N GLY A 414 -13.42 -0.75 -6.43
CA GLY A 414 -12.08 -0.17 -6.41
C GLY A 414 -11.18 -0.41 -7.62
N ARG A 415 -11.56 -1.28 -8.57
CA ARG A 415 -10.78 -1.63 -9.77
C ARG A 415 -10.89 -0.56 -10.86
N THR A 416 -10.42 0.65 -10.55
CA THR A 416 -10.46 1.81 -11.48
C THR A 416 -9.88 1.55 -12.88
N ASP A 417 -8.87 0.70 -12.98
CA ASP A 417 -8.24 0.29 -14.24
C ASP A 417 -9.20 -0.50 -15.14
N LEU A 418 -10.18 -1.19 -14.57
CA LEU A 418 -11.25 -1.88 -15.29
C LEU A 418 -12.33 -0.89 -15.79
N TYR A 419 -12.82 -0.02 -14.92
CA TYR A 419 -13.97 0.85 -15.25
C TYR A 419 -13.59 2.03 -16.18
N GLY A 420 -12.38 2.57 -16.02
CA GLY A 420 -11.89 3.71 -16.80
C GLY A 420 -12.56 5.04 -16.47
N ASP A 421 -11.93 6.14 -16.90
CA ASP A 421 -12.35 7.50 -16.57
C ASP A 421 -13.78 7.83 -17.02
N SER A 422 -14.11 7.52 -18.27
CA SER A 422 -15.38 7.93 -18.88
C SER A 422 -16.59 7.37 -18.12
N PHE A 423 -16.53 6.09 -17.73
CA PHE A 423 -17.59 5.46 -16.95
C PHE A 423 -17.65 6.03 -15.53
N LEU A 424 -16.49 6.13 -14.86
CA LEU A 424 -16.43 6.61 -13.48
C LEU A 424 -16.95 8.04 -13.35
N THR A 425 -16.60 8.95 -14.26
CA THR A 425 -17.05 10.35 -14.19
C THR A 425 -18.49 10.51 -14.67
N SER A 426 -18.81 9.96 -15.84
CA SER A 426 -20.04 10.32 -16.56
C SER A 426 -21.24 9.48 -16.13
N ALA A 427 -21.03 8.18 -15.91
CA ALA A 427 -22.09 7.28 -15.46
C ALA A 427 -22.16 7.23 -13.93
N TYR A 428 -21.04 6.94 -13.26
CA TYR A 428 -21.08 6.67 -11.83
C TYR A 428 -21.15 7.95 -10.96
N LEU A 429 -20.14 8.82 -11.03
CA LEU A 429 -20.03 9.98 -10.13
C LEU A 429 -21.16 10.98 -10.33
N ASN A 430 -21.52 11.27 -11.58
CA ASN A 430 -22.67 12.13 -11.89
C ASN A 430 -23.96 11.59 -11.24
N THR A 431 -24.21 10.29 -11.35
CA THR A 431 -25.38 9.64 -10.74
C THR A 431 -25.31 9.63 -9.22
N ALA A 432 -24.17 9.25 -8.63
CA ALA A 432 -23.98 9.19 -7.18
C ALA A 432 -24.13 10.56 -6.49
N LEU A 433 -23.75 11.64 -7.18
CA LEU A 433 -23.93 13.02 -6.71
C LEU A 433 -25.35 13.56 -6.94
N GLY A 434 -26.24 12.81 -7.59
CA GLY A 434 -27.60 13.25 -7.91
C GLY A 434 -27.63 14.30 -9.02
N GLY A 435 -26.72 14.22 -9.99
CA GLY A 435 -26.71 15.11 -11.18
C GLY A 435 -27.96 14.96 -12.05
N GLU A 436 -28.22 15.92 -12.93
CA GLU A 436 -29.52 16.07 -13.63
C GLU A 436 -30.02 14.78 -14.33
N ASP A 437 -29.12 13.95 -14.84
CA ASP A 437 -29.44 12.73 -15.59
C ASP A 437 -29.44 11.44 -14.74
N TYR A 438 -29.37 11.52 -13.40
CA TYR A 438 -29.25 10.32 -12.56
C TYR A 438 -30.36 9.28 -12.82
N ALA A 439 -31.60 9.74 -13.03
CA ALA A 439 -32.75 8.86 -13.25
C ALA A 439 -32.61 8.07 -14.57
N ALA A 440 -32.11 8.72 -15.63
CA ALA A 440 -31.87 8.07 -16.91
C ALA A 440 -30.81 6.97 -16.80
N VAL A 441 -29.75 7.18 -16.00
CA VAL A 441 -28.74 6.15 -15.73
C VAL A 441 -29.33 4.99 -14.94
N LEU A 442 -30.11 5.26 -13.88
CA LEU A 442 -30.76 4.21 -13.10
C LEU A 442 -31.70 3.36 -13.97
N ASP A 443 -32.42 3.98 -14.91
CA ASP A 443 -33.30 3.27 -15.84
C ASP A 443 -32.52 2.49 -16.91
N GLN A 444 -31.47 3.10 -17.48
CA GLN A 444 -30.60 2.45 -18.48
C GLN A 444 -30.00 1.15 -17.96
N TYR A 445 -29.52 1.14 -16.71
CA TYR A 445 -28.95 -0.05 -16.08
C TYR A 445 -29.98 -0.91 -15.35
N GLY A 446 -31.27 -0.58 -15.45
CA GLY A 446 -32.35 -1.35 -14.82
C GLY A 446 -32.20 -1.47 -13.30
N ILE A 447 -31.71 -0.43 -12.64
CA ILE A 447 -31.41 -0.43 -11.20
C ILE A 447 -32.71 -0.55 -10.41
N ASN A 448 -32.76 -1.53 -9.50
CA ASN A 448 -33.89 -1.74 -8.60
C ASN A 448 -33.54 -1.57 -7.13
N THR A 449 -32.27 -1.73 -6.77
CA THR A 449 -31.80 -1.60 -5.39
C THR A 449 -30.58 -0.71 -5.35
N LEU A 450 -30.49 0.15 -4.34
CA LEU A 450 -29.30 0.96 -4.07
C LEU A 450 -28.78 0.68 -2.67
N LEU A 451 -27.45 0.68 -2.52
CA LEU A 451 -26.76 0.66 -1.23
C LEU A 451 -25.67 1.73 -1.27
N ILE A 452 -25.99 2.92 -0.76
CA ILE A 452 -25.20 4.15 -0.90
C ILE A 452 -25.16 4.94 0.42
N GLU A 453 -24.27 5.92 0.52
CA GLU A 453 -24.14 6.76 1.71
C GLU A 453 -25.44 7.52 1.99
N THR A 454 -25.89 7.50 3.25
CA THR A 454 -27.17 8.10 3.68
C THR A 454 -27.28 9.58 3.34
N GLY A 455 -26.15 10.31 3.37
CA GLY A 455 -26.06 11.73 3.05
C GLY A 455 -25.71 12.06 1.60
N SER A 456 -25.60 11.07 0.70
CA SER A 456 -25.26 11.32 -0.71
C SER A 456 -26.35 12.12 -1.44
N GLY A 457 -25.96 12.84 -2.49
CA GLY A 457 -26.90 13.60 -3.33
C GLY A 457 -27.98 12.70 -3.92
N LEU A 458 -27.59 11.51 -4.41
CA LEU A 458 -28.52 10.51 -4.92
C LEU A 458 -29.50 10.01 -3.84
N ALA A 459 -29.02 9.66 -2.64
CA ALA A 459 -29.91 9.20 -1.56
C ALA A 459 -30.98 10.25 -1.23
N ASN A 460 -30.60 11.53 -1.14
CA ASN A 460 -31.53 12.62 -0.86
C ASN A 460 -32.56 12.80 -1.99
N ALA A 461 -32.14 12.71 -3.25
CA ALA A 461 -33.03 12.81 -4.40
C ALA A 461 -34.05 11.66 -4.44
N LEU A 462 -33.60 10.41 -4.18
CA LEU A 462 -34.47 9.24 -4.20
C LEU A 462 -35.44 9.21 -3.02
N LYS A 463 -35.04 9.68 -1.83
CA LYS A 463 -35.94 9.81 -0.66
C LYS A 463 -37.09 10.77 -0.92
N ALA A 464 -36.91 11.75 -1.80
CA ALA A 464 -37.95 12.69 -2.21
C ALA A 464 -38.84 12.15 -3.35
N SER A 465 -38.41 11.08 -4.03
CA SER A 465 -39.15 10.50 -5.16
C SER A 465 -40.23 9.52 -4.68
N PRO A 466 -41.44 9.55 -5.28
CA PRO A 466 -42.49 8.59 -4.96
C PRO A 466 -42.18 7.17 -5.47
N ASP A 467 -41.25 7.01 -6.40
CA ASP A 467 -40.96 5.73 -7.07
C ASP A 467 -40.06 4.80 -6.24
N TRP A 468 -39.50 5.32 -5.15
CA TRP A 468 -38.50 4.65 -4.33
C TRP A 468 -38.95 4.54 -2.87
N GLU A 469 -38.43 3.52 -2.19
CA GLU A 469 -38.71 3.24 -0.78
C GLU A 469 -37.41 2.94 -0.04
N VAL A 470 -37.20 3.59 1.10
CA VAL A 470 -36.09 3.27 1.99
C VAL A 470 -36.48 2.06 2.84
N THR A 471 -35.77 0.94 2.67
CA THR A 471 -36.02 -0.30 3.43
C THR A 471 -35.07 -0.46 4.61
N TYR A 472 -33.92 0.22 4.57
CA TYR A 472 -32.95 0.29 5.66
C TYR A 472 -32.22 1.62 5.65
N GLU A 473 -31.94 2.17 6.83
CA GLU A 473 -31.15 3.39 6.99
C GLU A 473 -30.45 3.42 8.34
N ASP A 474 -29.15 3.73 8.33
CA ASP A 474 -28.39 4.11 9.51
C ASP A 474 -27.57 5.41 9.22
N ASP A 475 -26.72 5.80 10.18
CA ASP A 475 -25.88 6.99 10.07
C ASP A 475 -24.91 6.96 8.87
N MET A 476 -24.59 5.77 8.33
CA MET A 476 -23.64 5.56 7.24
C MET A 476 -24.32 5.27 5.91
N ALA A 477 -25.21 4.27 5.85
CA ALA A 477 -25.71 3.65 4.64
C ALA A 477 -27.25 3.62 4.59
N SER A 478 -27.78 3.81 3.39
CA SER A 478 -29.19 3.64 3.06
C SER A 478 -29.36 2.53 2.03
N VAL A 479 -30.32 1.62 2.27
CA VAL A 479 -30.82 0.69 1.26
C VAL A 479 -32.14 1.22 0.72
N ILE A 480 -32.16 1.53 -0.58
CA ILE A 480 -33.30 2.15 -1.25
C ILE A 480 -33.74 1.23 -2.39
N VAL A 481 -35.03 0.90 -2.43
CA VAL A 481 -35.58 -0.08 -3.37
C VAL A 481 -36.65 0.58 -4.25
N ARG A 482 -36.65 0.26 -5.54
CA ARG A 482 -37.65 0.73 -6.50
C ARG A 482 -38.98 0.05 -6.20
N ARG A 483 -40.05 0.85 -5.99
CA ARG A 483 -41.39 0.32 -5.67
C ARG A 483 -41.97 -0.56 -6.78
N THR A 484 -41.65 -0.22 -8.02
CA THR A 484 -42.00 -1.03 -9.20
C THR A 484 -40.71 -1.43 -9.89
N PRO A 485 -40.19 -2.65 -9.63
CA PRO A 485 -38.95 -3.10 -10.21
C PRO A 485 -39.02 -3.13 -11.74
N LEU A 486 -37.94 -2.69 -12.38
CA LEU A 486 -37.70 -2.91 -13.79
C LEU A 486 -37.33 -4.38 -13.98
N VAL A 487 -38.06 -5.06 -14.86
CA VAL A 487 -37.66 -6.39 -15.34
C VAL A 487 -36.39 -6.18 -16.14
N GLY A 488 -35.28 -6.78 -15.71
CA GLY A 488 -33.99 -6.60 -16.35
C GLY A 488 -34.09 -6.82 -17.86
N GLN A 489 -33.50 -5.91 -18.64
CA GLN A 489 -33.18 -6.18 -20.04
C GLN A 489 -32.03 -7.20 -20.08
N GLY A 490 -32.31 -8.44 -19.69
CA GLY A 490 -31.48 -9.56 -20.08
C GLY A 490 -31.68 -9.77 -21.58
N GLU A 491 -30.60 -9.65 -22.36
CA GLU A 491 -30.53 -9.96 -23.79
C GLU A 491 -31.22 -8.95 -24.73
N ALA A 492 -30.55 -7.84 -25.04
CA ALA A 492 -30.77 -7.14 -26.30
C ALA A 492 -29.43 -6.62 -26.86
N ASP A 493 -29.05 -7.20 -28.00
CA ASP A 493 -27.99 -6.84 -28.95
C ASP A 493 -26.57 -7.41 -28.72
N GLY A 494 -26.39 -8.65 -29.20
CA GLY A 494 -25.49 -8.96 -30.34
C GLY A 494 -23.99 -8.97 -30.12
#